data_AF-X1F8A3-F1
#
_entry.id   AF-X1F8A3-F1
#
_cell.length_a   1.000
_cell.length_b   1.000
_cell.length_c   1.000
_cell.angle_alpha   90.00
_cell.angle_beta   90.00
_cell.angle_gamma   90.00
#
_symmetry.space_group_name_H-M   'P 1'
#
loop_
_entity.id
_entity.type
_entity.pdbx_description
1 polymer ?
#
loop_
_entity_poly.entity_id
_entity_poly.type
_entity_poly.pdbx_seq_one_letter_code
_entity_poly.pdbx_strand_id
1 'polypeptide(L)' 'MLKESISGQDVIKAIQKEIWNLPVEPEIKVKLTEKTGEAEFRLVEGSDPFIQLQALLASFVLAGLGKG' A
#
# COMPACT_ATOMS: atom_id res chain seq x y z
N MET A 1 -9.42 -13.28 -7.20
CA MET A 1 -8.48 -12.21 -6.79
C MET A 1 -7.75 -12.76 -5.58
N LEU A 2 -6.47 -13.13 -5.60
CA LEU A 2 -5.45 -13.19 -6.66
C LEU A 2 -5.67 -14.43 -7.55
N LYS A 3 -5.70 -14.27 -8.88
CA LYS A 3 -5.82 -15.39 -9.84
C LYS A 3 -4.51 -15.64 -10.61
N GLU A 4 -3.43 -14.97 -10.22
CA GLU A 4 -2.17 -14.92 -10.95
C GLU A 4 -1.02 -15.12 -9.96
N SER A 5 0.10 -15.69 -10.45
CA SER A 5 1.33 -16.08 -9.75
C SER A 5 2.13 -14.93 -9.09
N ILE A 6 1.49 -13.81 -8.77
CA ILE A 6 2.12 -12.61 -8.25
C ILE A 6 1.98 -12.61 -6.72
N SER A 7 3.11 -12.51 -6.02
CA SER A 7 3.11 -12.46 -4.56
C SER A 7 2.59 -11.11 -4.04
N GLY A 8 1.99 -11.09 -2.85
CA GLY A 8 1.58 -9.84 -2.20
C GLY A 8 2.76 -8.87 -1.99
N GLN A 9 3.97 -9.40 -1.77
CA GLN A 9 5.18 -8.60 -1.64
C GLN A 9 5.56 -7.90 -2.96
N ASP A 10 5.40 -8.57 -4.10
CA ASP A 10 5.66 -7.95 -5.41
C ASP A 10 4.68 -6.82 -5.69
N VAL A 11 3.41 -7.00 -5.32
CA VAL A 11 2.39 -5.95 -5.40
C VAL A 11 2.77 -4.75 -4.55
N ILE A 12 3.19 -4.96 -3.29
CA ILE A 12 3.64 -3.88 -2.41
C ILE A 12 4.85 -3.13 -2.97
N LYS A 13 5.85 -3.84 -3.51
CA LYS A 13 7.04 -3.21 -4.14
C LYS A 13 6.66 -2.39 -5.37
N ALA A 14 5.72 -2.87 -6.18
CA ALA A 14 5.21 -2.13 -7.33
C ALA A 14 4.48 -0.84 -6.88
N ILE A 15 3.64 -0.93 -5.85
CA ILE A 15 2.96 0.23 -5.25
C ILE A 15 3.98 1.24 -4.73
N GLN A 16 4.96 0.81 -3.94
CA GLN A 16 6.00 1.68 -3.38
C GLN A 16 6.73 2.49 -4.46
N LYS A 17 7.04 1.86 -5.60
CA LYS A 17 7.69 2.53 -6.73
C LYS A 17 6.80 3.58 -7.38
N GLU A 18 5.50 3.31 -7.48
CA GLU A 18 4.55 4.18 -8.19
C GLU A 18 4.08 5.37 -7.36
N ILE A 19 4.09 5.29 -6.02
CA ILE A 19 3.67 6.40 -5.14
C ILE A 19 4.35 7.72 -5.49
N TRP A 20 5.65 7.68 -5.79
CA TRP A 20 6.43 8.88 -6.09
C TRP A 20 6.09 9.50 -7.45
N ASN A 21 5.55 8.71 -8.39
CA ASN A 21 5.09 9.15 -9.71
C ASN A 21 3.69 9.78 -9.69
N LEU A 22 2.94 9.64 -8.59
CA LEU A 22 1.58 10.15 -8.50
C LEU A 22 1.52 11.69 -8.58
N PRO A 23 0.54 12.27 -9.29
CA PRO A 23 0.33 13.72 -9.35
C PRO A 23 -0.53 14.19 -8.16
N VAL A 24 -0.03 13.98 -6.94
CA VAL A 24 -0.68 14.38 -5.67
C VAL A 24 0.28 15.18 -4.80
N GLU A 25 -0.26 15.88 -3.80
CA GLU A 25 0.53 16.69 -2.87
C GLU A 25 1.62 15.87 -2.14
N PRO A 26 2.79 16.45 -1.85
CA PRO A 26 3.90 15.77 -1.20
C PRO A 26 3.52 15.08 0.12
N GLU A 27 2.66 15.71 0.93
CA GLU A 27 2.20 15.19 2.21
C GLU A 27 1.42 13.87 2.04
N ILE A 28 0.62 13.78 0.98
CA ILE A 28 -0.09 12.55 0.62
C ILE A 28 0.92 11.48 0.24
N LYS A 29 1.93 11.78 -0.60
CA LYS A 29 2.97 10.81 -0.98
C LYS A 29 3.69 10.24 0.24
N VAL A 30 4.05 11.09 1.20
CA VAL A 30 4.69 10.67 2.46
C VAL A 30 3.78 9.70 3.23
N LYS A 31 2.51 10.04 3.40
CA LYS A 31 1.54 9.21 4.11
C LYS A 31 1.28 7.86 3.42
N LEU A 32 1.17 7.86 2.09
CA LEU A 32 1.03 6.61 1.32
C LEU A 32 2.29 5.73 1.46
N THR A 33 3.47 6.34 1.46
CA THR A 33 4.76 5.64 1.64
C THR A 33 4.84 4.97 3.02
N GLU A 34 4.48 5.69 4.08
CA GLU A 34 4.43 5.15 5.44
C GLU A 34 3.50 3.93 5.53
N LYS A 35 2.26 4.05 5.03
CA LYS A 35 1.29 2.95 5.08
C LYS A 35 1.70 1.76 4.23
N THR A 36 2.40 1.99 3.13
CA THR A 36 2.95 0.91 2.30
C THR A 36 4.06 0.16 3.03
N GLY A 37 4.93 0.87 3.77
CA GLY A 37 5.94 0.26 4.63
C GLY A 37 5.35 -0.57 5.77
N GLU A 38 4.29 -0.07 6.43
CA GLU A 38 3.57 -0.85 7.45
C GLU A 38 2.97 -2.14 6.88
N ALA A 39 2.41 -2.08 5.67
CA ALA A 39 1.85 -3.25 4.99
C ALA A 39 2.94 -4.25 4.61
N GLU A 40 4.09 -3.77 4.12
CA GLU A 40 5.26 -4.60 3.81
C GLU A 40 5.75 -5.37 5.04
N PHE A 41 5.95 -4.66 6.15
CA PHE A 41 6.35 -5.25 7.42
C PHE A 41 5.36 -6.34 7.85
N ARG A 42 4.05 -6.07 7.82
CA ARG A 42 3.03 -7.06 8.20
C ARG A 42 3.02 -8.29 7.30
N LEU A 43 3.25 -8.13 5.99
CA LEU A 43 3.39 -9.27 5.07
C LEU A 43 4.62 -10.11 5.39
N VAL A 44 5.76 -9.47 5.71
CA VAL A 44 6.99 -10.16 6.11
C VAL A 44 6.78 -10.96 7.40
N GLU A 45 6.02 -10.42 8.35
CA GLU A 45 5.63 -11.10 9.60
C GLU A 45 4.58 -12.21 9.40
N GLY A 46 4.18 -12.51 8.16
CA GLY A 46 3.29 -13.62 7.83
C GLY A 46 1.79 -13.30 7.85
N SER A 47 1.42 -12.02 7.78
CA SER A 47 0.00 -11.65 7.64
C SER A 47 -0.60 -12.13 6.31
N ASP A 48 -1.92 -12.34 6.31
CA ASP A 48 -2.67 -12.69 5.11
C ASP A 48 -2.55 -11.58 4.03
N PRO A 49 -2.03 -11.91 2.82
CA PRO A 49 -1.81 -10.89 1.80
C PRO A 49 -3.06 -10.21 1.28
N PHE A 50 -4.17 -10.96 1.17
CA PHE A 50 -5.41 -10.40 0.67
C PHE A 50 -5.96 -9.35 1.64
N ILE A 51 -6.00 -9.67 2.94
CA ILE A 51 -6.47 -8.77 3.98
C ILE A 51 -5.55 -7.54 4.09
N GLN A 52 -4.22 -7.72 4.08
CA GLN A 52 -3.29 -6.59 4.17
C GLN A 52 -3.39 -5.65 2.97
N LEU A 53 -3.50 -6.17 1.75
CA LEU A 53 -3.68 -5.34 0.57
C LEU A 53 -5.00 -4.55 0.61
N GLN A 54 -6.08 -5.15 1.10
CA GLN A 54 -7.35 -4.43 1.30
C GLN A 54 -7.21 -3.32 2.35
N ALA A 55 -6.53 -3.58 3.47
CA ALA A 55 -6.28 -2.58 4.50
C ALA A 55 -5.41 -1.41 3.99
N LEU A 56 -4.42 -1.69 3.14
CA LEU A 56 -3.61 -0.68 2.50
C LEU A 56 -4.46 0.21 1.58
N LEU A 57 -5.30 -0.38 0.73
CA LEU A 57 -6.20 0.37 -0.14
C LEU A 57 -7.16 1.26 0.65
N ALA A 58 -7.73 0.76 1.75
CA ALA A 58 -8.57 1.57 2.64
C ALA A 58 -7.78 2.77 3.22
N SER A 59 -6.53 2.55 3.65
CA SER A 59 -5.65 3.61 4.16
C SER A 59 -5.34 4.66 3.08
N PHE A 60 -5.18 4.24 1.82
CA PHE A 60 -4.95 5.16 0.70
C PHE A 60 -6.17 6.04 0.42
N VAL A 61 -7.38 5.45 0.46
CA VAL A 61 -8.63 6.21 0.32
C VAL A 61 -8.77 7.24 1.44
N LEU A 62 -8.48 6.85 2.68
CA LEU A 62 -8.51 7.77 3.82
C LEU A 62 -7.51 8.93 3.66
N ALA A 63 -6.28 8.63 3.22
CA ALA A 63 -5.28 9.65 2.91
C ALA A 63 -5.75 10.62 1.83
N GLY A 64 -6.33 10.13 0.73
CA GLY A 64 -6.87 10.96 -0.34
C GLY A 64 -8.08 11.82 0.05
N LEU A 65 -8.86 11.38 1.04
CA LEU A 65 -9.98 12.15 1.61
C LEU A 65 -9.53 13.20 2.64
N GLY A 66 -8.24 13.29 2.96
CA GLY A 66 -7.72 14.11 4.06
C GLY A 66 -8.19 13.63 5.44
N LYS A 67 -8.59 12.36 5.55
CA LYS A 67 -9.07 11.75 6.79
C LYS A 67 -7.98 10.86 7.37
N GLY A 68 -7.43 11.29 8.50
CA GLY A 68 -6.45 10.57 9.32
C GLY A 68 -5.01 10.94 9.04
#